data_AF-A0A8X6Q1N7-F1
#
_entry.id   AF-A0A8X6Q1N7-F1
#
_cell.length_a   1.000
_cell.length_b   1.000
_cell.length_c   1.000
_cell.angle_alpha   90.00
_cell.angle_beta   90.00
_cell.angle_gamma   90.00
#
_symmetry.space_group_name_H-M   'P 1'
#
loop_
_entity.id
_entity.type
_entity.pdbx_description
1 polymer ?
#
loop_
_entity_poly.entity_id
_entity_poly.type
_entity_poly.pdbx_seq_one_letter_code
_entity_poly.pdbx_strand_id
1 'polypeptide(L)'
;MMLIVQRRKGKITSGVLFLFSFFFFVGTAGGYYTALQKTFNEDFIYDKDYETFQFSVLILYFALSFILFILNCFADMRLKPSQIPKRQSPEERASFLSLLTFWWFNPMAVLGYKKPLTGDDMWELNDNNKSENLQAKFDKYWLPLSKKLNSHHNQVKVSLSRRYSEMPADDCVKVTISPNEYEKDISKLSIFTPIVKTFGFQLFGTGLLKLGASVITFANPIILE
;
A
#
# COMPACT_ATOMS: atom_id res chain seq x y z
N MET A 1 -0.19 17.72 19.62
CA MET A 1 0.94 17.04 20.32
C MET A 1 1.62 15.95 19.47
N MET A 2 0.89 15.11 18.72
CA MET A 2 1.49 14.06 17.86
C MET A 2 2.45 14.59 16.76
N LEU A 3 2.17 15.76 16.17
CA LEU A 3 3.01 16.35 15.11
C LEU A 3 4.43 16.71 15.58
N ILE A 4 4.61 17.05 16.85
CA ILE A 4 5.91 17.44 17.42
C ILE A 4 6.74 16.19 17.75
N VAL A 5 6.10 15.12 18.23
CA VAL A 5 6.75 13.83 18.53
C VAL A 5 7.24 13.13 17.26
N GLN A 6 6.50 13.25 16.15
CA GLN A 6 6.87 12.68 14.86
C GLN A 6 8.02 13.45 14.19
N ARG A 7 8.11 14.77 14.38
CA ARG A 7 9.26 15.58 13.91
C ARG A 7 10.60 15.15 14.54
N ARG A 8 10.61 14.64 15.77
CA ARG A 8 11.83 14.12 16.42
C ARG A 8 12.27 12.75 15.88
N LYS A 9 11.41 12.01 15.17
CA LYS A 9 11.70 10.66 14.66
C LYS A 9 11.97 10.61 13.14
N GLY A 10 11.95 11.75 12.45
CA GLY A 10 12.23 11.81 11.01
C GLY A 10 11.25 11.04 10.11
N LYS A 11 10.18 10.47 10.68
CA LYS A 11 9.12 9.78 9.92
C LYS A 11 8.02 10.78 9.60
N ILE A 12 7.89 11.08 8.32
CA ILE A 12 6.95 12.05 7.78
C ILE A 12 5.61 11.33 7.58
N THR A 13 4.56 11.72 8.31
CA THR A 13 3.19 11.26 8.08
C THR A 13 2.46 12.21 7.12
N SER A 14 3.08 12.52 5.98
CA SER A 14 2.57 13.44 4.94
C SER A 14 1.28 12.93 4.31
N GLY A 15 1.18 11.61 4.10
CA GLY A 15 0.03 10.98 3.47
C GLY A 15 -1.28 11.18 4.25
N VAL A 16 -1.27 11.13 5.58
CA VAL A 16 -2.50 11.29 6.39
C VAL A 16 -2.98 12.75 6.37
N LEU A 17 -2.05 13.70 6.45
CA LEU A 17 -2.37 15.13 6.31
C LEU A 17 -2.90 15.43 4.91
N PHE A 18 -2.28 14.87 3.87
CA PHE A 18 -2.76 15.00 2.50
C PHE A 18 -4.16 14.41 2.32
N LEU A 19 -4.39 13.17 2.77
CA LEU A 19 -5.71 12.51 2.68
C LEU A 19 -6.77 13.29 3.46
N PHE A 20 -6.45 13.73 4.67
CA PHE A 20 -7.35 14.57 5.47
C PHE A 20 -7.71 15.86 4.74
N SER A 21 -6.71 16.58 4.22
CA SER A 21 -6.92 17.80 3.43
C SER A 21 -7.73 17.54 2.16
N PHE A 22 -7.50 16.40 1.49
CA PHE A 22 -8.26 16.00 0.30
C PHE A 22 -9.73 15.74 0.61
N PHE A 23 -10.03 14.91 1.63
CA PHE A 23 -11.41 14.65 2.05
C PHE A 23 -12.12 15.92 2.51
N PHE A 24 -11.40 16.80 3.21
CA PHE A 24 -11.91 18.08 3.65
C PHE A 24 -12.23 19.02 2.47
N PHE A 25 -11.37 19.05 1.45
CA PHE A 25 -11.61 19.78 0.22
C PHE A 25 -12.83 19.23 -0.55
N VAL A 26 -12.97 17.90 -0.67
CA VAL A 26 -14.12 17.26 -1.32
C VAL A 26 -15.43 17.54 -0.57
N GLY A 27 -15.42 17.47 0.76
CA GLY A 27 -16.57 17.83 1.59
C GLY A 27 -16.98 19.29 1.41
N THR A 28 -16.00 20.20 1.33
CA THR A 28 -16.25 21.63 1.06
C THR A 28 -16.78 21.85 -0.37
N ALA A 29 -16.28 21.11 -1.36
CA ALA A 29 -16.76 21.17 -2.73
C ALA A 29 -18.24 20.74 -2.86
N GLY A 30 -18.68 19.74 -2.08
CA GLY A 30 -20.10 19.37 -1.99
C GLY A 30 -20.97 20.49 -1.40
N GLY A 31 -20.49 21.16 -0.35
CA GLY A 31 -21.13 22.36 0.19
C GLY A 31 -21.22 23.50 -0.82
N TYR A 32 -20.17 23.71 -1.61
CA TYR A 32 -20.17 24.68 -2.71
C TYR A 32 -21.16 24.33 -3.83
N TYR A 33 -21.20 23.07 -4.26
CA TYR A 33 -22.13 22.61 -5.30
C TYR A 33 -23.59 22.80 -4.89
N THR A 34 -23.93 22.44 -3.64
CA THR A 34 -25.28 22.63 -3.09
C THR A 34 -25.64 24.10 -2.91
N ALA A 35 -24.69 24.95 -2.55
CA ALA A 35 -24.90 26.41 -2.51
C ALA A 35 -25.14 26.98 -3.92
N LEU A 36 -24.35 26.58 -4.92
CA LEU A 36 -24.57 27.00 -6.32
C LEU A 36 -25.95 26.59 -6.82
N GLN A 37 -26.36 25.34 -6.58
CA GLN A 37 -27.66 24.84 -7.04
C GLN A 37 -28.84 25.60 -6.41
N LYS A 38 -28.70 26.06 -5.16
CA LYS A 38 -29.71 26.92 -4.50
C LYS A 38 -29.79 28.32 -5.11
N THR A 39 -28.68 28.87 -5.59
CA THR A 39 -28.67 30.17 -6.28
C THR A 39 -29.25 30.07 -7.69
N PHE A 40 -29.05 28.94 -8.38
CA PHE A 40 -29.57 28.72 -9.73
C PHE A 40 -31.06 28.35 -9.77
N ASN A 41 -31.59 27.66 -8.75
CA ASN A 41 -33.02 27.39 -8.60
C ASN A 41 -33.68 28.55 -7.83
N GLU A 42 -33.96 29.65 -8.52
CA GLU A 42 -34.68 30.81 -7.98
C GLU A 42 -36.09 30.39 -7.51
N ASP A 43 -36.32 30.26 -6.19
CA ASP A 43 -37.67 30.28 -5.61
C ASP A 43 -37.74 30.44 -4.06
N PHE A 44 -36.66 30.88 -3.39
CA PHE A 44 -36.70 31.08 -1.92
C PHE A 44 -36.62 32.56 -1.51
N ILE A 45 -37.73 33.05 -0.95
CA ILE A 45 -37.89 34.38 -0.35
C ILE A 45 -37.16 34.39 1.01
N TYR A 46 -35.92 34.87 1.06
CA TYR A 46 -35.18 35.14 2.30
C TYR A 46 -34.14 36.27 2.10
N ASP A 47 -33.70 36.88 3.21
CA ASP A 47 -32.93 38.13 3.31
C ASP A 47 -31.64 38.14 2.46
N LYS A 48 -31.60 39.02 1.46
CA LYS A 48 -30.63 39.01 0.35
C LYS A 48 -29.21 39.38 0.77
N ASP A 49 -29.08 40.14 1.86
CA ASP A 49 -27.80 40.62 2.37
C ASP A 49 -27.00 39.52 3.09
N TYR A 50 -27.69 38.59 3.76
CA TYR A 50 -27.08 37.47 4.49
C TYR A 50 -26.56 36.36 3.55
N GLU A 51 -27.31 36.02 2.51
CA GLU A 51 -26.93 35.01 1.50
C GLU A 51 -25.71 35.45 0.68
N THR A 52 -25.65 36.73 0.29
CA THR A 52 -24.51 37.27 -0.49
C THR A 52 -23.21 37.20 0.31
N PHE A 53 -23.25 37.50 1.61
CA PHE A 53 -22.10 37.40 2.49
C PHE A 53 -21.68 35.95 2.72
N GLN A 54 -22.62 35.03 2.96
CA GLN A 54 -22.33 33.61 3.11
C GLN A 54 -21.68 33.00 1.86
N PHE A 55 -22.20 33.33 0.68
CA PHE A 55 -21.63 32.86 -0.60
C PHE A 55 -20.21 33.39 -0.82
N SER A 56 -19.94 34.67 -0.52
CA SER A 56 -18.61 35.26 -0.60
C SER A 56 -17.60 34.59 0.34
N VAL A 57 -17.99 34.34 1.60
CA VAL A 57 -17.16 33.63 2.58
C VAL A 57 -16.90 32.18 2.13
N LEU A 58 -17.88 31.51 1.54
CA LEU A 58 -17.73 30.15 1.01
C LEU A 58 -16.71 30.07 -0.14
N ILE A 59 -16.76 31.02 -1.08
CA ILE A 59 -15.79 31.11 -2.18
C ILE A 59 -14.39 31.38 -1.66
N LEU A 60 -14.24 32.34 -0.74
CA LEU A 60 -12.96 32.66 -0.12
C LEU A 60 -12.39 31.44 0.62
N TYR A 61 -13.24 30.74 1.38
CA TYR A 61 -12.88 29.55 2.12
C TYR A 61 -12.46 28.39 1.21
N PHE A 62 -13.16 28.18 0.09
CA PHE A 62 -12.82 27.20 -0.92
C PHE A 62 -11.46 27.52 -1.57
N ALA A 63 -11.23 28.78 -1.96
CA ALA A 63 -9.96 29.23 -2.54
C ALA A 63 -8.78 29.05 -1.56
N LEU A 64 -8.96 29.45 -0.29
CA LEU A 64 -7.96 29.25 0.76
C LEU A 64 -7.68 27.77 1.01
N SER A 65 -8.71 26.92 1.02
CA SER A 65 -8.56 25.47 1.20
C SER A 65 -7.82 24.83 0.03
N PHE A 66 -8.08 25.26 -1.20
CA PHE A 66 -7.36 24.81 -2.39
C PHE A 66 -5.88 25.24 -2.35
N ILE A 67 -5.60 26.48 -1.96
CA ILE A 67 -4.24 26.99 -1.78
C ILE A 67 -3.52 26.20 -0.67
N LEU A 68 -4.17 25.94 0.46
CA LEU A 68 -3.62 25.14 1.55
C LEU A 68 -3.37 23.69 1.12
N PHE A 69 -4.24 23.11 0.29
CA PHE A 69 -4.04 21.78 -0.28
C PHE A 69 -2.80 21.75 -1.18
N ILE A 70 -2.67 22.70 -2.10
CA ILE A 70 -1.48 22.84 -2.95
C ILE A 70 -0.22 23.04 -2.09
N LEU A 71 -0.28 23.95 -1.13
CA LEU A 71 0.84 24.20 -0.21
C LEU A 71 1.21 22.95 0.58
N ASN A 72 0.24 22.15 1.02
CA ASN A 72 0.51 20.89 1.72
C ASN A 72 1.22 19.88 0.79
N CYS A 73 0.87 19.86 -0.50
CA CYS A 73 1.57 19.04 -1.51
C CYS A 73 3.04 19.44 -1.67
N PHE A 74 3.34 20.75 -1.68
CA PHE A 74 4.69 21.29 -1.84
C PHE A 74 5.50 21.32 -0.54
N ALA A 75 4.87 21.55 0.61
CA ALA A 75 5.53 21.67 1.91
C ALA A 75 6.16 20.34 2.38
N ASP A 76 5.67 19.22 1.83
CA ASP A 76 6.25 17.89 2.04
C ASP A 76 7.47 17.59 1.16
N MET A 77 7.87 18.51 0.27
CA MET A 77 9.13 18.46 -0.48
C MET A 77 10.31 18.81 0.44
N ARG A 78 10.72 17.90 1.33
CA ARG A 78 11.88 18.11 2.22
C ARG A 78 13.18 17.78 1.48
N LEU A 79 13.74 18.77 0.77
CA LEU A 79 15.12 18.73 0.30
C LEU A 79 16.09 18.98 1.48
N LYS A 80 16.82 17.95 1.89
CA LYS A 80 18.18 18.12 2.43
C LYS A 80 19.16 17.38 1.53
N PRO A 81 19.85 18.08 0.61
CA PRO A 81 20.81 17.49 -0.31
C PRO A 81 22.16 17.12 0.34
N SER A 82 22.44 17.57 1.57
CA SER A 82 23.79 17.49 2.15
C SER A 82 24.19 16.14 2.78
N GLN A 83 23.29 15.15 2.87
CA GLN A 83 23.58 13.84 3.51
C GLN A 83 23.14 12.64 2.67
N ILE A 84 22.87 12.82 1.38
CA ILE A 84 22.30 11.76 0.54
C ILE A 84 23.42 10.94 -0.10
N PRO A 85 23.47 9.62 0.09
CA PRO A 85 24.30 8.76 -0.75
C PRO A 85 23.83 8.89 -2.21
N LYS A 86 24.76 9.15 -3.12
CA LYS A 86 24.48 9.50 -4.55
C LYS A 86 23.59 8.50 -5.28
N ARG A 87 23.47 7.25 -4.79
CA ARG A 87 22.74 6.15 -5.45
C ARG A 87 21.40 5.79 -4.83
N GLN A 88 20.97 6.39 -3.72
CA GLN A 88 19.68 6.02 -3.11
C GLN A 88 18.50 6.54 -3.93
N SER A 89 17.47 5.70 -4.11
CA SER A 89 16.23 6.09 -4.79
C SER A 89 15.55 7.29 -4.10
N PRO A 90 15.10 8.31 -4.86
CA PRO A 90 14.38 9.44 -4.29
C PRO A 90 12.95 9.09 -3.87
N GLU A 91 12.46 7.88 -4.19
CA GLU A 91 11.12 7.39 -3.85
C GLU A 91 10.80 7.53 -2.36
N GLU A 92 11.72 7.12 -1.47
CA GLU A 92 11.49 7.13 -0.02
C GLU A 92 11.37 8.54 0.59
N ARG A 93 11.80 9.56 -0.16
CA ARG A 93 11.83 10.96 0.27
C ARG A 93 11.03 11.89 -0.63
N ALA A 94 10.41 11.34 -1.67
CA ALA A 94 9.48 12.07 -2.51
C ALA A 94 8.29 12.53 -1.65
N SER A 95 7.76 13.72 -1.95
CA SER A 95 6.48 14.13 -1.37
C SER A 95 5.39 13.12 -1.75
N PHE A 96 4.33 13.03 -0.95
CA PHE A 96 3.25 12.07 -1.20
C PHE A 96 2.66 12.23 -2.62
N LEU A 97 2.50 13.47 -3.08
CA LEU A 97 2.01 13.75 -4.43
C LEU A 97 3.02 13.37 -5.52
N SER A 98 4.32 13.58 -5.28
CA SER A 98 5.37 13.13 -6.20
C SER A 98 5.41 11.61 -6.31
N LEU A 99 5.20 10.89 -5.19
CA LEU A 99 5.07 9.43 -5.19
C LEU A 99 3.84 8.97 -5.98
N LEU A 100 2.70 9.65 -5.81
CA LEU A 100 1.45 9.33 -6.51
C LEU A 100 1.51 9.59 -8.02
N THR A 101 2.15 10.68 -8.43
CA THR A 101 2.28 11.11 -9.84
C THR A 101 3.54 10.59 -10.53
N PHE A 102 4.36 9.79 -9.83
CA PHE A 102 5.67 9.32 -10.28
C PHE A 102 6.64 10.45 -10.69
N TRP A 103 6.45 11.66 -10.16
CA TRP A 103 7.25 12.83 -10.54
C TRP A 103 8.74 12.68 -10.18
N TRP A 104 9.05 11.91 -9.13
CA TRP A 104 10.42 11.60 -8.72
C TRP A 104 11.20 10.80 -9.77
N PHE A 105 10.53 10.13 -10.70
CA PHE A 105 11.15 9.36 -11.78
C PHE A 105 11.57 10.21 -12.99
N ASN A 106 10.96 11.39 -13.17
CA ASN A 106 11.26 12.31 -14.27
C ASN A 106 12.76 12.58 -14.53
N PRO A 107 13.62 12.85 -13.52
CA PRO A 107 15.05 13.06 -13.78
C PRO A 107 15.75 11.84 -14.39
N MET A 108 15.34 10.61 -14.02
CA MET A 108 15.87 9.38 -14.60
C MET A 108 15.36 9.16 -16.02
N ALA A 109 14.08 9.48 -16.28
CA ALA A 109 13.51 9.42 -17.63
C ALA A 109 14.24 10.36 -18.60
N VAL A 110 14.54 11.60 -18.17
CA VAL A 110 15.31 12.56 -18.96
C VAL A 110 16.76 12.11 -19.16
N LEU A 111 17.37 11.46 -18.16
CA LEU A 111 18.71 10.88 -18.30
C LEU A 111 18.74 9.79 -19.37
N GLY A 112 17.74 8.91 -19.38
CA GLY A 112 17.59 7.86 -20.39
C GLY A 112 17.35 8.38 -21.80
N TYR A 113 16.68 9.53 -21.93
CA TYR A 113 16.53 10.22 -23.20
C TYR A 113 17.87 10.78 -23.72
N LYS A 114 18.73 11.27 -22.82
CA LYS A 114 20.03 11.86 -23.18
C LYS A 114 21.13 10.82 -23.41
N LYS A 115 21.11 9.70 -22.68
CA LYS A 115 22.11 8.63 -22.77
C LYS A 115 21.49 7.26 -22.46
N PRO A 116 22.02 6.17 -23.04
CA PRO A 116 21.64 4.83 -22.61
C PRO A 116 22.00 4.63 -21.14
N LEU A 117 21.02 4.25 -20.31
CA LEU A 117 21.25 4.02 -18.89
C LEU A 117 22.14 2.80 -18.69
N THR A 118 23.19 2.97 -17.89
CA THR A 118 24.05 1.87 -17.43
C THR A 118 23.71 1.51 -15.98
N GLY A 119 24.09 0.30 -15.52
CA GLY A 119 23.92 -0.15 -14.13
C GLY A 119 24.33 0.87 -13.07
N ASP A 120 25.42 1.60 -13.33
CA ASP A 120 25.97 2.60 -12.44
C ASP A 120 25.17 3.91 -12.35
N ASP A 121 24.31 4.18 -13.34
CA ASP A 121 23.46 5.36 -13.42
C ASP A 121 22.08 5.14 -12.77
N MET A 122 21.76 3.88 -12.45
CA MET A 122 20.50 3.52 -11.80
C MET A 122 20.57 3.73 -10.29
N TRP A 123 19.40 3.93 -9.68
CA TRP A 123 19.30 3.97 -8.23
C TRP A 123 19.45 2.56 -7.65
N GLU A 124 20.07 2.49 -6.47
CA GLU A 124 20.07 1.30 -5.65
C GLU A 124 18.65 0.98 -5.18
N LEU A 125 18.34 -0.31 -5.20
CA LEU A 125 17.04 -0.81 -4.75
C LEU A 125 16.85 -0.50 -3.27
N ASN A 126 15.67 0.01 -2.93
CA ASN A 126 15.26 0.24 -1.55
C ASN A 126 15.44 -1.04 -0.70
N ASP A 127 15.98 -0.91 0.50
CA ASP A 127 16.11 -2.00 1.47
C ASP A 127 14.81 -2.79 1.64
N ASN A 128 13.65 -2.12 1.66
CA ASN A 128 12.36 -2.81 1.81
C ASN A 128 12.01 -3.75 0.64
N ASN A 129 12.57 -3.48 -0.54
CA ASN A 129 12.32 -4.23 -1.77
C ASN A 129 13.45 -5.21 -2.09
N LYS A 130 14.56 -5.19 -1.34
CA LYS A 130 15.64 -6.18 -1.49
C LYS A 130 15.13 -7.57 -1.16
N SER A 131 15.53 -8.54 -2.00
CA SER A 131 15.15 -9.95 -1.88
C SER A 131 15.49 -10.52 -0.50
N GLU A 132 16.62 -10.14 0.09
CA GLU A 132 17.04 -10.58 1.43
C GLU A 132 16.00 -10.22 2.51
N ASN A 133 15.52 -8.96 2.50
CA ASN A 133 14.53 -8.49 3.46
C ASN A 133 13.14 -9.07 3.21
N LEU A 134 12.77 -9.27 1.95
CA LEU A 134 11.52 -9.93 1.57
C LEU A 134 11.53 -11.41 1.98
N GLN A 135 12.64 -12.10 1.75
CA GLN A 135 12.83 -13.49 2.14
C GLN A 135 12.77 -13.64 3.65
N ALA A 136 13.46 -12.79 4.42
CA ALA A 136 13.40 -12.82 5.88
C ALA A 136 11.96 -12.61 6.42
N LYS A 137 11.17 -11.72 5.79
CA LYS A 137 9.75 -11.51 6.14
C LYS A 137 8.90 -12.74 5.83
N PHE A 138 9.13 -13.38 4.69
CA PHE A 138 8.42 -14.59 4.29
C PHE A 138 8.78 -15.78 5.20
N ASP A 139 10.06 -15.98 5.45
CA ASP A 139 10.60 -17.06 6.28
C ASP A 139 10.05 -17.03 7.71
N LYS A 140 9.76 -15.84 8.24
CA LYS A 140 9.08 -15.67 9.54
C LYS A 140 7.74 -16.42 9.60
N TYR A 141 6.99 -16.48 8.50
CA TYR A 141 5.69 -17.16 8.43
C TYR A 141 5.80 -18.57 7.87
N TRP A 142 6.79 -18.84 7.02
CA TRP A 142 7.01 -20.14 6.40
C TRP A 142 7.69 -21.15 7.35
N LEU A 143 8.76 -20.76 8.05
CA LEU A 143 9.55 -21.65 8.90
C LEU A 143 8.74 -22.33 10.03
N PRO A 144 7.82 -21.65 10.74
CA PRO A 144 6.98 -22.32 11.73
C PRO A 144 6.03 -23.35 11.11
N LEU A 145 5.56 -23.10 9.89
CA LEU A 145 4.65 -23.99 9.17
C LEU A 145 5.39 -25.26 8.73
N SER A 146 6.58 -25.09 8.15
CA SER A 146 7.43 -26.22 7.73
C SER A 146 7.93 -27.05 8.93
N LYS A 147 8.31 -26.41 10.04
CA LYS A 147 8.71 -27.10 11.28
C LYS A 147 7.58 -27.92 11.90
N LYS A 148 6.35 -27.38 11.99
CA LYS A 148 5.20 -28.12 12.53
C LYS A 148 4.92 -29.39 11.72
N LEU A 149 5.04 -29.31 10.40
CA LEU A 149 4.81 -30.44 9.52
C LEU A 149 5.92 -31.49 9.64
N ASN A 150 7.18 -31.07 9.68
CA ASN A 150 8.30 -31.98 9.92
C ASN A 150 8.20 -32.68 11.27
N SER A 151 7.76 -31.97 12.32
CA SER A 151 7.52 -32.57 13.64
C SER A 151 6.35 -33.56 13.63
N HIS A 152 5.26 -33.25 12.93
CA HIS A 152 4.12 -34.18 12.78
C HIS A 152 4.52 -35.44 12.01
N HIS A 153 5.26 -35.30 10.91
CA HIS A 153 5.80 -36.41 10.13
C HIS A 153 6.72 -37.30 10.96
N ASN A 154 7.62 -36.69 11.72
CA ASN A 154 8.52 -37.44 12.61
C ASN A 154 7.76 -38.16 13.72
N GLN A 155 6.72 -37.56 14.30
CA GLN A 155 5.89 -38.21 15.31
C GLN A 155 5.10 -39.40 14.75
N VAL A 156 4.54 -39.27 13.54
CA VAL A 156 3.83 -40.36 12.85
C VAL A 156 4.78 -41.51 12.50
N LYS A 157 6.00 -41.20 12.04
CA LYS A 157 7.05 -42.20 11.83
C LYS A 157 7.38 -42.98 13.11
N VAL A 158 7.59 -42.27 14.22
CA VAL A 158 7.98 -42.87 15.50
C VAL A 158 6.85 -43.70 16.12
N SER A 159 5.59 -43.29 15.97
CA SER A 159 4.45 -44.06 16.46
C SER A 159 4.19 -45.32 15.63
N LEU A 160 4.36 -45.26 14.30
CA LEU A 160 4.30 -46.41 13.41
C LEU A 160 5.43 -47.41 13.70
N SER A 161 6.67 -46.93 13.88
CA SER A 161 7.81 -47.80 14.20
C SER A 161 7.66 -48.50 15.57
N ARG A 162 7.00 -47.83 16.53
CA ARG A 162 6.70 -48.44 17.84
C ARG A 162 5.67 -49.57 17.70
N ARG A 163 4.57 -49.35 16.97
CA ARG A 163 3.57 -50.41 16.68
C ARG A 163 4.18 -51.63 16.00
N TYR A 164 5.15 -51.41 15.12
CA TYR A 164 5.90 -52.49 14.46
C TYR A 164 6.65 -53.40 15.42
N SER A 165 7.29 -52.81 16.43
CA SER A 165 8.10 -53.55 17.38
C SER A 165 7.27 -54.37 18.37
N GLU A 166 5.96 -54.12 18.44
CA GLU A 166 4.99 -54.83 19.29
C GLU A 166 4.23 -55.95 18.53
N MET A 167 4.43 -56.11 17.21
CA MET A 167 3.74 -57.13 16.41
C MET A 167 4.44 -58.51 16.42
N PRO A 168 3.69 -59.63 16.35
CA PRO A 168 4.27 -60.98 16.27
C PRO A 168 5.08 -61.18 14.99
N ALA A 169 6.20 -61.89 15.07
CA ALA A 169 7.19 -62.02 13.99
C ALA A 169 6.70 -62.69 12.69
N ASP A 170 5.51 -63.31 12.70
CA ASP A 170 4.98 -64.09 11.57
C ASP A 170 4.14 -63.27 10.57
N ASP A 171 3.76 -62.04 10.90
CA ASP A 171 2.95 -61.18 10.01
C ASP A 171 3.67 -59.86 9.70
N CYS A 172 4.72 -59.95 8.89
CA CYS A 172 5.49 -58.79 8.43
C CYS A 172 4.78 -58.09 7.27
N VAL A 173 3.68 -57.38 7.56
CA VAL A 173 3.13 -56.42 6.61
C VAL A 173 4.05 -55.19 6.59
N LYS A 174 4.72 -54.96 5.47
CA LYS A 174 5.62 -53.82 5.23
C LYS A 174 4.80 -52.53 4.97
N VAL A 175 4.18 -51.95 6.01
CA VAL A 175 3.79 -50.53 6.14
C VAL A 175 5.02 -49.63 5.98
N THR A 176 5.51 -49.59 4.76
CA THR A 176 6.40 -48.56 4.27
C THR A 176 5.54 -47.31 4.16
N ILE A 177 5.85 -46.24 4.89
CA ILE A 177 5.24 -44.94 4.62
C ILE A 177 5.57 -44.63 3.16
N SER A 178 4.57 -44.78 2.28
CA SER A 178 4.80 -44.62 0.86
C SER A 178 5.31 -43.21 0.62
N PRO A 179 6.34 -43.03 -0.24
CA PRO A 179 6.81 -41.70 -0.65
C PRO A 179 5.65 -40.78 -1.08
N ASN A 180 4.61 -41.37 -1.69
CA ASN A 180 3.38 -40.71 -2.10
C ASN A 180 2.58 -40.06 -0.95
N GLU A 181 2.63 -40.58 0.28
CA GLU A 181 1.90 -40.01 1.43
C GLU A 181 2.57 -38.72 1.91
N TYR A 182 3.92 -38.70 1.93
CA TYR A 182 4.72 -37.52 2.27
C TYR A 182 4.56 -36.39 1.25
N GLU A 183 4.54 -36.73 -0.04
CA GLU A 183 4.29 -35.78 -1.11
C GLU A 183 2.88 -35.19 -1.03
N LYS A 184 1.89 -35.99 -0.62
CA LYS A 184 0.52 -35.54 -0.33
C LYS A 184 0.48 -34.56 0.84
N ASP A 185 1.20 -34.80 1.93
CA ASP A 185 1.22 -33.90 3.08
C ASP A 185 2.02 -32.61 2.82
N ILE A 186 3.06 -32.66 2.00
CA ILE A 186 3.71 -31.44 1.47
C ILE A 186 2.75 -30.66 0.56
N SER A 187 1.97 -31.35 -0.27
CA SER A 187 0.98 -30.69 -1.15
C SER A 187 -0.16 -30.01 -0.38
N LYS A 188 -0.44 -30.47 0.85
CA LYS A 188 -1.36 -29.77 1.79
C LYS A 188 -0.73 -28.52 2.40
N LEU A 189 0.58 -28.32 2.26
CA LEU A 189 1.27 -27.12 2.73
C LEU A 189 0.99 -25.97 1.78
N SER A 190 -0.15 -25.32 2.00
CA SER A 190 -0.56 -24.16 1.21
C SER A 190 0.37 -22.99 1.49
N ILE A 191 1.30 -22.74 0.55
CA ILE A 191 2.22 -21.58 0.52
C ILE A 191 1.41 -20.27 0.44
N PHE A 192 0.16 -20.35 0.01
CA PHE A 192 -0.75 -19.24 -0.10
C PHE A 192 -0.94 -18.46 1.21
N THR A 193 -1.09 -19.16 2.34
CA THR A 193 -1.29 -18.50 3.65
C THR A 193 -0.10 -17.62 4.05
N PRO A 194 1.16 -18.11 4.02
CA PRO A 194 2.35 -17.27 4.18
C PRO A 194 2.42 -16.09 3.19
N ILE A 195 2.10 -16.32 1.92
CA ILE A 195 2.14 -15.27 0.88
C ILE A 195 1.13 -14.17 1.21
N VAL A 196 -0.13 -14.52 1.48
CA VAL A 196 -1.19 -13.57 1.83
C VAL A 196 -0.85 -12.84 3.13
N LYS A 197 -0.21 -13.51 4.09
CA LYS A 197 0.19 -12.84 5.33
C LYS A 197 1.37 -11.88 5.17
N THR A 198 2.26 -12.16 4.21
CA THR A 198 3.45 -11.34 3.94
C THR A 198 3.13 -10.15 3.03
N PHE A 199 2.36 -10.39 1.96
CA PHE A 199 2.07 -9.42 0.90
C PHE A 199 0.62 -8.91 0.90
N GLY A 200 -0.24 -9.41 1.81
CA GLY A 200 -1.69 -9.17 1.75
C GLY A 200 -2.09 -7.70 1.79
N PHE A 201 -1.39 -6.87 2.57
CA PHE A 201 -1.66 -5.43 2.58
C PHE A 201 -1.38 -4.76 1.22
N GLN A 202 -0.28 -5.15 0.58
CA GLN A 202 0.08 -4.64 -0.75
C GLN A 202 -0.94 -5.13 -1.80
N LEU A 203 -1.29 -6.43 -1.77
CA LEU A 203 -2.29 -6.99 -2.68
C LEU A 203 -3.67 -6.34 -2.49
N PHE A 204 -4.11 -6.16 -1.25
CA PHE A 204 -5.38 -5.49 -0.94
C PHE A 204 -5.38 -4.04 -1.44
N GLY A 205 -4.29 -3.30 -1.24
CA GLY A 205 -4.11 -1.95 -1.78
C GLY A 205 -4.22 -1.91 -3.31
N THR A 206 -3.57 -2.84 -4.01
CA THR A 206 -3.68 -2.92 -5.49
C THR A 206 -5.09 -3.29 -5.94
N GLY A 207 -5.79 -4.16 -5.22
CA GLY A 207 -7.18 -4.52 -5.49
C GLY A 207 -8.10 -3.32 -5.34
N LEU A 208 -7.98 -2.56 -4.25
CA LEU A 208 -8.75 -1.32 -4.03
C LEU A 208 -8.49 -0.28 -5.11
N LEU A 209 -7.23 -0.07 -5.50
CA LEU A 209 -6.88 0.88 -6.54
C LEU A 209 -7.47 0.47 -7.89
N LYS A 210 -7.44 -0.82 -8.21
CA LYS A 210 -8.08 -1.37 -9.42
C LYS A 210 -9.60 -1.20 -9.38
N LEU A 211 -10.24 -1.45 -8.24
CA LEU A 211 -11.68 -1.23 -8.08
C LEU A 211 -12.05 0.24 -8.29
N GLY A 212 -11.28 1.18 -7.72
CA GLY A 212 -11.47 2.61 -7.93
C GLY A 212 -11.34 3.00 -9.41
N ALA A 213 -10.31 2.50 -10.09
CA ALA A 213 -10.13 2.73 -11.53
C ALA A 213 -11.30 2.17 -12.37
N SER A 214 -11.83 1.00 -12.02
CA SER A 214 -13.02 0.44 -12.67
C SER A 214 -14.23 1.34 -12.46
N VAL A 215 -14.49 1.82 -11.23
CA VAL A 215 -15.62 2.72 -10.94
C VAL A 215 -15.54 4.01 -11.76
N ILE A 216 -14.35 4.62 -11.86
CA ILE A 216 -14.13 5.82 -12.68
C ILE A 216 -14.43 5.53 -14.16
N THR A 217 -14.03 4.36 -14.67
CA THR A 217 -14.32 3.96 -16.05
C THR A 217 -15.82 3.79 -16.30
N PHE A 218 -16.57 3.29 -15.32
CA PHE A 218 -18.03 3.19 -15.39
C PHE A 218 -18.75 4.54 -15.27
N ALA A 219 -18.14 5.53 -14.62
CA ALA A 219 -18.69 6.89 -14.54
C ALA A 219 -18.49 7.68 -15.85
N ASN A 220 -17.52 7.30 -16.67
CA ASN A 220 -17.21 7.98 -17.94
C ASN A 220 -18.43 8.12 -18.89
N PRO A 221 -19.24 7.08 -19.14
CA PRO A 221 -20.47 7.23 -19.94
C PRO A 221 -21.53 8.13 -19.30
N ILE A 222 -21.63 8.20 -17.96
CA ILE A 222 -22.61 9.05 -17.25
C ILE A 222 -22.27 10.54 -17.42
N ILE A 223 -21.00 10.87 -17.66
CA ILE A 223 -20.52 12.24 -17.89
C ILE A 223 -20.67 12.66 -19.36
N LEU A 224 -20.79 11.69 -20.27
CA LEU A 224 -20.94 11.93 -21.71
C LEU A 224 -22.40 12.04 -22.19
N GLU A 225 -23.37 11.65 -21.35
CA GLU A 225 -24.80 11.99 -21.54
C GLU A 225 -25.12 13.38 -20.98
#